data_AF-A0A2G9G7G5-F1
#
_entry.id   AF-A0A2G9G7G5-F1
#
_cell.length_a   1.000
_cell.length_b   1.000
_cell.length_c   1.000
_cell.angle_alpha   90.00
_cell.angle_beta   90.00
_cell.angle_gamma   90.00
#
_symmetry.space_group_name_H-M   'P 1'
#
loop_
_entity.id
_entity.type
_entity.pdbx_description
1 polymer ?
#
loop_
_entity_poly.entity_id
_entity_poly.type
_entity_poly.pdbx_seq_one_letter_code
_entity_poly.pdbx_strand_id
1 'polypeptide(L)'
;MPVPVCSCTGVLRPCYKWGNGGWQSSCCTTNLSMYPLPAVPNKRHARVGGRKMSGSAFNKLLSRLAAEGHDLSNAVDLKEHWAKHGTNRYITIK
;
A
#
# COMPACT_ATOMS: atom_id res chain seq x y z
N MET A 1 7.84 -13.87 2.67
CA MET A 1 6.86 -13.08 1.90
C MET A 1 7.60 -12.03 1.09
N PRO A 2 7.41 -11.99 -0.23
CA PRO A 2 7.99 -10.93 -1.07
C PRO A 2 7.45 -9.55 -0.71
N VAL A 3 8.19 -8.51 -1.11
CA VAL A 3 7.76 -7.11 -0.97
C VAL A 3 6.52 -6.90 -1.85
N PRO A 4 5.41 -6.37 -1.31
CA PRO A 4 4.23 -6.09 -2.11
C PRO A 4 4.52 -4.99 -3.14
N VAL A 5 3.74 -5.01 -4.22
CA VAL A 5 3.90 -4.12 -5.38
C VAL A 5 2.62 -3.31 -5.62
N CYS A 6 2.68 -2.31 -6.50
CA CYS A 6 1.51 -1.54 -6.95
C CYS A 6 1.59 -1.44 -8.47
N SER A 7 0.61 -1.99 -9.18
CA SER A 7 0.49 -1.91 -10.65
C SER A 7 -0.16 -0.60 -11.13
N CYS A 8 -0.17 0.41 -10.28
CA CYS A 8 -0.99 1.61 -10.43
C CYS A 8 -0.60 2.47 -11.65
N THR A 9 0.61 2.25 -12.19
CA THR A 9 1.15 2.88 -13.41
C THR A 9 1.19 1.94 -14.62
N GLY A 10 0.54 0.77 -14.54
CA GLY A 10 0.66 -0.31 -15.52
C GLY A 10 1.93 -1.16 -15.37
N VAL A 11 2.88 -0.74 -14.52
CA VAL A 11 4.11 -1.49 -14.19
C VAL A 11 4.11 -1.83 -12.70
N LEU A 12 4.55 -3.04 -12.35
CA LEU A 12 4.71 -3.46 -10.96
C LEU A 12 5.85 -2.68 -10.30
N ARG A 13 5.50 -1.74 -9.41
CA ARG A 13 6.47 -0.97 -8.64
C ARG A 13 6.50 -1.46 -7.18
N PRO A 14 7.68 -1.74 -6.60
CA PRO A 14 7.80 -2.12 -5.20
C PRO A 14 7.22 -1.05 -4.27
N CYS A 15 6.41 -1.48 -3.31
CA CYS A 15 5.97 -0.63 -2.20
C CYS A 15 7.09 -0.51 -1.17
N TYR A 16 7.05 0.54 -0.36
CA TYR A 16 8.02 0.74 0.73
C TYR A 16 7.38 0.48 2.09
N LYS A 17 8.20 0.04 3.04
CA LYS A 17 7.77 -0.16 4.43
C LYS A 17 7.34 1.17 5.05
N TRP A 18 6.24 1.14 5.78
CA TRP A 18 5.68 2.32 6.46
C TRP A 18 5.18 1.97 7.86
N GLY A 19 5.68 2.67 8.87
CA GLY A 19 5.27 2.48 10.27
C GLY A 19 5.57 1.06 10.80
N ASN A 20 4.74 0.57 11.72
CA ASN A 20 4.90 -0.76 12.31
C ASN A 20 4.34 -1.86 11.39
N GLY A 21 5.15 -2.29 10.42
CA GLY A 21 4.82 -3.39 9.50
C GLY A 21 3.81 -3.05 8.40
N GLY A 22 3.49 -1.77 8.20
CA GLY A 22 2.64 -1.32 7.10
C GLY A 22 3.40 -1.10 5.81
N TRP A 23 2.65 -0.76 4.77
CA TRP A 23 3.16 -0.52 3.43
C TRP A 23 2.64 0.80 2.87
N GLN A 24 3.43 1.42 2.01
CA GLN A 24 3.04 2.61 1.28
C GLN A 24 3.41 2.48 -0.20
N SER A 25 2.48 2.91 -1.05
CA SER A 25 2.64 2.91 -2.50
C SER A 25 3.76 3.86 -2.92
N SER A 26 4.62 3.39 -3.82
CA SER A 26 5.66 4.21 -4.44
C SER A 26 5.20 4.94 -5.70
N CYS A 27 4.04 4.58 -6.26
CA CYS A 27 3.61 5.02 -7.58
C CYS A 27 2.20 5.60 -7.65
N CYS A 28 1.42 5.60 -6.56
CA CYS A 28 0.10 6.23 -6.58
C CYS A 28 -0.33 6.86 -5.25
N THR A 29 -1.11 7.92 -5.37
CA THR A 29 -1.94 8.51 -4.33
C THR A 29 -3.42 8.21 -4.64
N THR A 30 -4.37 8.90 -4.01
CA THR A 30 -5.79 8.78 -4.33
C THR A 30 -6.13 9.28 -5.74
N ASN A 31 -5.45 10.34 -6.21
CA ASN A 31 -5.82 11.05 -7.44
C ASN A 31 -4.70 11.06 -8.50
N LEU A 32 -3.56 10.44 -8.20
CA LEU A 32 -2.39 10.49 -9.05
C LEU A 32 -1.74 9.11 -9.10
N SER A 33 -1.44 8.65 -10.31
CA SER A 33 -0.71 7.40 -10.56
C SER A 33 0.48 7.70 -11.47
N MET A 34 1.65 7.90 -10.88
CA MET A 34 2.92 8.13 -11.59
C MET A 34 4.10 7.65 -10.75
N TYR A 35 5.18 7.24 -11.41
CA TYR A 35 6.40 6.82 -10.73
C TYR A 35 7.62 7.56 -11.30
N PRO A 36 8.45 8.19 -10.44
CA PRO A 36 8.26 8.36 -9.01
C PRO A 36 7.16 9.39 -8.70
N LEU A 37 6.57 9.33 -7.50
CA LEU A 37 5.63 10.36 -7.05
C LEU A 37 6.28 11.76 -7.03
N PRO A 38 5.52 12.86 -7.26
CA PRO A 38 6.06 14.22 -7.31
C PRO A 38 6.79 14.62 -6.03
N ALA A 39 7.73 15.56 -6.15
CA ALA A 39 8.36 16.17 -4.99
C ALA A 39 7.35 17.00 -4.18
N VAL A 40 7.53 17.07 -2.87
CA VAL A 40 6.73 17.97 -2.02
C VAL A 40 7.29 19.38 -2.16
N PRO A 41 6.47 20.38 -2.56
CA PRO A 41 6.96 21.73 -2.87
C PRO A 41 7.68 22.41 -1.70
N ASN A 42 7.34 22.05 -0.45
CA ASN A 42 7.89 22.65 0.77
C ASN A 42 8.88 21.74 1.53
N LYS A 43 9.35 20.63 0.93
CA LYS A 43 10.32 19.74 1.57
C LYS A 43 11.37 19.26 0.57
N ARG A 44 12.61 19.74 0.76
CA ARG A 44 13.77 19.30 -0.03
C ARG A 44 13.93 17.78 0.12
N HIS A 45 14.07 17.09 -1.01
CA HIS A 45 14.25 15.62 -1.10
C HIS A 45 13.06 14.73 -0.68
N ALA A 46 11.92 15.30 -0.26
CA ALA A 46 10.72 14.51 0.03
C ALA A 46 9.78 14.42 -1.18
N ARG A 47 9.13 13.28 -1.34
CA ARG A 47 8.05 13.06 -2.32
C ARG A 47 6.69 13.00 -1.64
N VAL A 48 5.64 13.29 -2.41
CA VAL A 48 4.26 13.09 -1.97
C VAL A 48 4.11 11.65 -1.53
N GLY A 49 3.54 11.44 -0.34
CA GLY A 49 3.31 10.10 0.16
C GLY A 49 2.24 9.39 -0.65
N GLY A 50 2.52 8.17 -1.11
CA GLY A 50 1.50 7.34 -1.76
C GLY A 50 0.44 6.79 -0.80
N ARG A 51 -0.50 6.00 -1.34
CA ARG A 51 -1.52 5.29 -0.55
C ARG A 51 -0.88 4.38 0.49
N LYS A 52 -1.46 4.29 1.68
CA LYS A 52 -0.90 3.56 2.84
C LYS A 52 -1.80 2.40 3.25
N MET A 53 -1.18 1.37 3.81
CA MET A 53 -1.82 0.23 4.47
C MET A 53 -1.11 -0.04 5.80
N SER A 54 -1.86 -0.23 6.88
CA SER A 54 -1.27 -0.60 8.17
C SER A 54 -0.84 -2.08 8.16
N GLY A 55 0.08 -2.47 9.06
CA GLY A 55 0.49 -3.87 9.18
C GLY A 55 -0.65 -4.80 9.56
N SER A 56 -1.58 -4.34 10.42
CA SER A 56 -2.77 -5.11 10.78
C SER A 56 -3.73 -5.32 9.60
N ALA A 57 -3.92 -4.29 8.76
CA ALA A 57 -4.73 -4.41 7.54
C ALA A 57 -4.06 -5.33 6.51
N PHE A 58 -2.73 -5.23 6.37
CA PHE A 58 -1.97 -6.11 5.49
C PHE A 58 -2.04 -7.57 5.93
N ASN A 59 -1.89 -7.86 7.23
CA ASN A 59 -2.05 -9.22 7.74
C ASN A 59 -3.46 -9.78 7.48
N LYS A 60 -4.51 -8.97 7.68
CA LYS A 60 -5.89 -9.37 7.36
C LYS A 60 -6.08 -9.67 5.87
N LEU A 61 -5.47 -8.87 4.99
CA LEU A 61 -5.47 -9.12 3.55
C LEU A 61 -4.80 -10.45 3.23
N LEU A 62 -3.62 -10.72 3.81
CA LEU A 62 -2.90 -11.96 3.57
C LEU A 62 -3.67 -13.19 4.04
N SER A 63 -4.27 -13.14 5.24
CA SER A 63 -5.13 -14.22 5.73
C SER A 63 -6.32 -14.47 4.79
N ARG A 64 -6.93 -13.41 4.26
CA ARG A 64 -8.03 -13.53 3.31
C ARG A 64 -7.58 -14.15 1.98
N LEU A 65 -6.48 -13.65 1.40
CA LEU A 65 -5.93 -14.17 0.15
C LEU A 65 -5.52 -15.64 0.28
N ALA A 66 -4.90 -16.02 1.41
CA ALA A 66 -4.59 -17.42 1.71
C ALA A 66 -5.85 -18.29 1.79
N ALA A 67 -6.93 -17.80 2.43
CA ALA A 67 -8.21 -18.51 2.49
C ALA A 67 -8.89 -18.62 1.13
N GLU A 68 -8.68 -17.65 0.24
CA GLU A 68 -9.11 -17.68 -1.17
C GLU A 68 -8.18 -18.55 -2.06
N GLY A 69 -7.17 -19.22 -1.48
CA GLY A 69 -6.25 -20.11 -2.19
C GLY A 69 -5.19 -19.42 -3.04
N HIS A 70 -4.95 -18.12 -2.82
CA HIS A 70 -3.90 -17.40 -3.55
C HIS A 70 -2.51 -17.81 -3.06
N ASP A 71 -1.57 -17.94 -3.99
CA ASP A 71 -0.18 -18.22 -3.68
C ASP A 71 0.55 -16.96 -3.17
N LEU A 72 0.83 -16.96 -1.86
CA LEU A 72 1.55 -15.89 -1.17
C LEU A 72 3.08 -15.94 -1.35
N SER A 73 3.60 -16.91 -2.12
CA SER A 73 4.99 -16.89 -2.57
C SER A 73 5.26 -15.76 -3.57
N ASN A 74 4.22 -15.29 -4.27
CA ASN A 74 4.25 -14.19 -5.22
C ASN A 74 4.00 -12.83 -4.57
N ALA A 75 4.49 -11.76 -5.20
CA ALA A 75 4.28 -10.39 -4.72
C ALA A 75 2.81 -10.00 -4.85
N VAL A 76 2.20 -9.62 -3.72
CA VAL A 76 0.82 -9.13 -3.71
C VAL A 76 0.76 -7.73 -4.30
N ASP A 77 -0.07 -7.54 -5.32
CA ASP A 77 -0.35 -6.22 -5.89
C ASP A 77 -1.41 -5.49 -5.04
N LEU A 78 -1.01 -4.38 -4.43
CA LEU A 78 -1.85 -3.62 -3.52
C LEU A 78 -2.75 -2.58 -4.20
N LYS A 79 -2.70 -2.45 -5.54
CA LYS A 79 -3.46 -1.45 -6.30
C LYS A 79 -4.93 -1.33 -5.85
N GLU A 80 -5.62 -2.46 -5.75
CA GLU A 80 -7.04 -2.54 -5.36
C GLU A 80 -7.26 -2.83 -3.87
N HIS A 81 -6.19 -3.05 -3.11
CA HIS A 81 -6.26 -3.43 -1.70
C HIS A 81 -5.89 -2.31 -0.73
N TRP A 82 -5.35 -1.18 -1.22
CA TRP A 82 -5.04 -0.04 -0.38
C TRP A 82 -6.19 0.32 0.56
N ALA A 83 -5.85 0.60 1.82
CA ALA A 83 -6.84 1.04 2.79
C ALA A 83 -7.60 2.24 2.23
N LYS A 84 -8.94 2.15 2.22
CA LYS A 84 -9.78 3.32 1.95
C LYS A 84 -9.49 4.37 3.02
N HIS A 85 -9.30 5.61 2.58
CA HIS A 85 -8.97 6.73 3.45
C HIS A 85 -10.01 6.79 4.60
N GLY A 86 -9.56 6.79 5.86
CA GLY A 86 -10.44 6.90 7.03
C GLY A 86 -10.57 5.65 7.93
N THR A 87 -10.06 4.48 7.59
CA THR A 87 -10.17 3.29 8.46
C THR A 87 -9.13 3.21 9.59
N ASN A 88 -8.39 4.29 9.84
CA ASN A 88 -7.17 4.24 10.66
C ASN A 88 -7.30 4.80 12.08
N ARG A 89 -8.50 5.03 12.64
CA ARG A 89 -8.60 5.47 14.05
C ARG A 89 -9.67 4.89 14.97
N TYR A 90 -10.83 4.42 14.51
CA TYR A 90 -11.84 3.85 15.44
C TYR A 90 -12.70 2.80 14.74
N ILE A 91 -12.33 1.52 14.85
CA ILE A 91 -13.35 0.46 14.81
C ILE A 91 -13.68 0.22 16.26
N THR A 92 -14.72 0.88 16.75
CA THR A 92 -15.36 0.53 18.01
C THR A 92 -15.89 -0.88 17.83
N ILE A 93 -15.42 -1.83 18.64
CA ILE A 93 -16.06 -3.12 18.78
C ILE A 93 -17.38 -2.85 19.54
N LYS A 94 -18.51 -3.04 18.86
CA LYS A 94 -19.81 -3.39 19.46
C LYS A 94 -20.61 -4.19 18.45
#